data_AF-A0A1Z9H651-F1
#
_entry.id   AF-A0A1Z9H651-F1
#
_cell.length_a   1.000
_cell.length_b   1.000
_cell.length_c   1.000
_cell.angle_alpha   90.00
_cell.angle_beta   90.00
_cell.angle_gamma   90.00
#
_symmetry.space_group_name_H-M   'P 1'
#
loop_
_entity.id
_entity.type
_entity.pdbx_description
1 polymer ?
#
loop_
_entity_poly.entity_id
_entity_poly.type
_entity_poly.pdbx_seq_one_letter_code
_entity_poly.pdbx_strand_id
1 'polypeptide(L)'
;MINKTILQILNIEKNCKGIFCKGKIMEPSSELVGSTNLAWKYSPILQNDEQRYTFLYLLKKDEKLENFCQDPELYEEYQNKIFSHRKASIAAKIDLSQACFLNILPQHQLLGWLSSRETALQNCLLRLEKQEDYEILHKAHVLTTQISSRKLYFNEKPGSVIYDIFGSATGRLTTKKNSIPVLTLKRNEREGITPQNDAFVELDLNAAEVRMLLALSGKEQPREDIHQWTSREIFSSNLTREEVKKKTFAWLYNFSAPKNQLDKFFSRQIFRDFFDAKKEILTTPFGRKLKVDERRAQNYLLQSTTSDQVIANAYNIEKMLKNKKSSIAFTLHDSIILDMAKEDAIMLRDIKSQFEKTRWGTFSSTCKIGKNFGNLKEIKF
;
A
#
# COMPACT_ATOMS: atom_id res chain seq x y z
N MET A 1 34.30 1.09 -11.44
CA MET A 1 32.90 0.91 -10.97
C MET A 1 32.74 1.68 -9.68
N ILE A 2 31.75 2.58 -9.58
CA ILE A 2 31.46 3.28 -8.33
C ILE A 2 30.72 2.28 -7.44
N ASN A 3 31.41 1.71 -6.46
CA ASN A 3 30.83 0.79 -5.49
C ASN A 3 29.95 1.60 -4.52
N LYS A 4 28.65 1.75 -4.84
CA LYS A 4 27.73 2.58 -4.05
C LYS A 4 27.40 1.86 -2.74
N THR A 5 27.39 2.56 -1.62
CA THR A 5 27.06 1.94 -0.33
C THR A 5 25.54 1.71 -0.22
N ILE A 6 25.10 0.49 0.10
CA ILE A 6 23.67 0.12 0.21
C ILE A 6 23.36 -0.30 1.65
N LEU A 7 22.35 0.33 2.28
CA LEU A 7 21.90 -0.09 3.61
C LEU A 7 21.04 -1.35 3.51
N GLN A 8 21.54 -2.44 4.09
CA GLN A 8 20.75 -3.63 4.35
C GLN A 8 20.25 -3.60 5.79
N ILE A 9 19.00 -3.16 5.97
CA ILE A 9 18.37 -3.16 7.30
C ILE A 9 17.95 -4.59 7.63
N LEU A 10 18.50 -5.09 8.72
CA LEU A 10 18.23 -6.40 9.27
C LEU A 10 17.06 -6.27 10.25
N ASN A 11 15.85 -6.47 9.74
CA ASN A 11 14.63 -6.60 10.55
C ASN A 11 14.09 -8.01 10.37
N ILE A 12 14.81 -9.00 10.92
CA ILE A 12 14.43 -10.42 10.77
C ILE A 12 13.24 -10.75 11.69
N GLU A 13 13.23 -10.18 12.89
CA GLU A 13 12.16 -10.28 13.89
C GLU A 13 12.01 -8.92 14.59
N LYS A 14 10.88 -8.67 15.29
CA LYS A 14 10.55 -7.35 15.89
C LYS A 14 11.63 -6.82 16.85
N ASN A 15 12.33 -7.71 17.52
CA ASN A 15 13.37 -7.47 18.52
C ASN A 15 14.80 -7.50 17.96
N CYS A 16 14.96 -7.65 16.64
CA CYS A 16 16.24 -7.90 16.02
C CYS A 16 16.50 -6.84 14.96
N LYS A 17 17.22 -5.79 15.36
CA LYS A 17 17.56 -4.62 14.53
C LYS A 17 19.06 -4.59 14.31
N GLY A 18 19.46 -4.30 13.08
CA GLY A 18 20.86 -4.06 12.74
C GLY A 18 20.95 -3.50 11.33
N ILE A 19 22.09 -2.92 11.00
CA ILE A 19 22.40 -2.49 9.63
C ILE A 19 23.64 -3.26 9.19
N PHE A 20 23.53 -3.92 8.05
CA PHE A 20 24.70 -4.44 7.35
C PHE A 20 25.12 -3.48 6.24
N CYS A 21 26.40 -3.10 6.26
CA CYS A 21 26.99 -2.17 5.34
C CYS A 21 28.51 -2.35 5.32
N LYS A 22 29.15 -2.37 4.14
CA LYS A 22 30.61 -2.46 3.99
C LYS A 22 31.21 -3.66 4.75
N GLY A 23 30.57 -4.83 4.66
CA GLY A 23 31.04 -6.07 5.29
C GLY A 23 30.90 -6.13 6.81
N LYS A 24 30.25 -5.17 7.47
CA LYS A 24 30.06 -5.13 8.92
C LYS A 24 28.60 -5.02 9.30
N ILE A 25 28.25 -5.66 10.41
CA ILE A 25 26.97 -5.46 11.11
C ILE A 25 27.20 -4.37 12.15
N MET A 26 26.35 -3.36 12.14
CA MET A 26 26.44 -2.20 13.03
C MET A 26 25.08 -1.90 13.62
N GLU A 27 25.07 -1.27 14.79
CA GLU A 27 23.86 -0.70 15.36
C GLU A 27 23.35 0.48 14.51
N PRO A 28 22.03 0.69 14.41
CA PRO A 28 21.49 1.83 13.69
C PRO A 28 21.87 3.16 14.36
N SER A 29 22.77 3.94 13.74
CA SER A 29 23.11 5.31 14.16
C SER A 29 22.71 6.33 13.09
N SER A 30 22.42 7.58 13.52
CA SER A 30 22.04 8.68 12.62
C SER A 30 23.11 9.00 11.58
N GLU A 31 24.39 8.94 11.94
CA GLU A 31 25.52 9.17 11.03
C GLU A 31 25.61 8.10 9.93
N LEU A 32 25.44 6.82 10.29
CA LEU A 32 25.54 5.72 9.34
C LEU A 32 24.36 5.76 8.36
N VAL A 33 23.16 5.96 8.89
CA VAL A 33 21.92 6.17 8.11
C VAL A 33 22.14 7.35 7.14
N GLY A 34 22.66 8.47 7.63
CA GLY A 34 22.91 9.68 6.85
C GLY A 34 24.02 9.60 5.78
N SER A 35 24.77 8.50 5.68
CA SER A 35 25.93 8.38 4.76
C SER A 35 25.58 7.92 3.34
N THR A 36 24.36 7.45 3.10
CA THR A 36 23.92 6.94 1.80
C THR A 36 22.44 7.26 1.54
N ASN A 37 22.03 7.14 0.28
CA ASN A 37 20.66 7.29 -0.20
C ASN A 37 20.09 5.99 -0.79
N LEU A 38 20.76 4.85 -0.59
CA LEU A 38 20.31 3.55 -1.09
C LEU A 38 20.05 2.60 0.08
N ALA A 39 18.89 1.96 0.04
CA ALA A 39 18.53 0.92 1.00
C ALA A 39 17.81 -0.23 0.28
N TRP A 40 17.88 -1.44 0.84
CA TRP A 40 17.11 -2.55 0.29
C TRP A 40 15.60 -2.30 0.41
N LYS A 41 15.13 -2.02 1.62
CA LYS A 41 13.72 -1.79 1.97
C LYS A 41 13.61 -0.71 3.04
N TYR A 42 12.46 -0.03 3.07
CA TYR A 42 12.10 0.83 4.18
C TYR A 42 12.02 0.07 5.51
N SER A 43 12.35 0.77 6.58
CA SER A 43 12.22 0.36 7.98
C SER A 43 11.81 1.60 8.79
N PRO A 44 11.03 1.46 9.88
CA PRO A 44 10.72 2.58 10.78
C PRO A 44 11.95 3.36 11.29
N ILE A 45 13.12 2.73 11.33
CA ILE A 45 14.40 3.38 11.65
C ILE A 45 14.69 4.58 10.72
N LEU A 46 14.17 4.55 9.49
CA LEU A 46 14.37 5.59 8.47
C LEU A 46 13.24 6.65 8.41
N GLN A 47 12.28 6.67 9.34
CA GLN A 47 11.08 7.51 9.28
C GLN A 47 11.32 9.04 9.28
N ASN A 48 12.53 9.50 9.58
CA ASN A 48 12.85 10.93 9.50
C ASN A 48 13.39 11.35 8.13
N ASP A 49 13.87 10.38 7.34
CA ASP A 49 14.57 10.62 6.08
C ASP A 49 14.07 9.71 4.95
N GLU A 50 12.86 9.16 5.04
CA GLU A 50 12.43 8.09 4.13
C GLU A 50 12.39 8.52 2.66
N GLN A 51 12.17 9.81 2.40
CA GLN A 51 12.17 10.39 1.05
C GLN A 51 13.57 10.46 0.44
N ARG A 52 14.61 10.46 1.27
CA ARG A 52 16.01 10.48 0.83
C ARG A 52 16.42 9.15 0.19
N TYR A 53 15.80 8.05 0.62
CA TYR A 53 16.22 6.72 0.20
C TYR A 53 15.53 6.25 -1.06
N THR A 54 16.34 5.71 -1.97
CA THR A 54 15.89 4.80 -3.00
C THR A 54 15.90 3.36 -2.47
N PHE A 55 14.71 2.79 -2.29
CA PHE A 55 14.49 1.37 -1.99
C PHE A 55 14.61 0.49 -3.22
N LEU A 56 15.65 -0.35 -3.25
CA LEU A 56 15.95 -1.25 -4.37
C LEU A 56 14.90 -2.37 -4.53
N TYR A 57 14.24 -2.76 -3.44
CA TYR A 57 13.14 -3.72 -3.48
C TYR A 57 12.03 -3.32 -4.46
N LEU A 58 11.77 -2.01 -4.61
CA LEU A 58 10.70 -1.50 -5.46
C LEU A 58 11.06 -1.50 -6.93
N LEU A 59 12.35 -1.31 -7.25
CA LEU A 59 12.84 -1.37 -8.63
C LEU A 59 12.70 -2.78 -9.22
N LYS A 60 12.75 -3.79 -8.35
CA LYS A 60 12.76 -5.20 -8.70
C LYS A 60 11.37 -5.84 -8.84
N LYS A 61 10.30 -5.16 -8.41
CA LYS A 61 8.89 -5.57 -8.59
C LYS A 61 8.63 -7.07 -8.46
N ASP A 62 9.00 -7.64 -7.30
CA ASP A 62 8.83 -9.06 -6.95
C ASP A 62 9.74 -10.10 -7.62
N GLU A 63 10.69 -9.72 -8.46
CA GLU A 63 11.73 -10.67 -8.86
C GLU A 63 12.50 -11.20 -7.63
N LYS A 64 13.25 -12.28 -7.80
CA LYS A 64 14.06 -12.93 -6.75
C LYS A 64 15.49 -12.38 -6.72
N LEU A 65 16.06 -12.15 -5.52
CA LEU A 65 17.37 -11.46 -5.39
C LEU A 65 18.48 -12.39 -5.87
N GLU A 66 18.24 -13.68 -5.71
CA GLU A 66 18.93 -14.83 -6.29
C GLU A 66 19.29 -14.60 -7.77
N ASN A 67 18.38 -14.00 -8.56
CA ASN A 67 18.58 -13.76 -10.00
C ASN A 67 19.69 -12.74 -10.32
N PHE A 68 20.12 -11.96 -9.31
CA PHE A 68 21.16 -10.95 -9.44
C PHE A 68 22.47 -11.37 -8.76
N CYS A 69 22.49 -12.55 -8.12
CA CYS A 69 23.69 -13.11 -7.52
C CYS A 69 24.67 -13.57 -8.62
N GLN A 70 25.97 -13.39 -8.38
CA GLN A 70 27.00 -13.97 -9.26
C GLN A 70 27.06 -15.50 -9.10
N ASP A 71 26.82 -15.97 -7.87
CA ASP A 71 26.77 -17.38 -7.51
C ASP A 71 25.43 -17.68 -6.82
N PRO A 72 24.40 -18.06 -7.60
CA PRO A 72 23.08 -18.39 -7.06
C PRO A 72 23.09 -19.64 -6.16
N GLU A 73 23.96 -20.61 -6.44
CA GLU A 73 24.05 -21.87 -5.67
C GLU A 73 24.57 -21.60 -4.26
N LEU A 74 25.66 -20.84 -4.13
CA LEU A 74 26.20 -20.43 -2.84
C LEU A 74 25.21 -19.55 -2.06
N TYR A 75 24.49 -18.67 -2.76
CA TYR A 75 23.45 -17.84 -2.14
C TYR A 75 22.32 -18.71 -1.55
N GLU A 76 21.86 -19.71 -2.32
CA GLU A 76 20.85 -20.67 -1.89
C GLU A 76 21.35 -21.53 -0.72
N GLU A 77 22.62 -21.96 -0.76
CA GLU A 77 23.25 -22.69 0.35
C GLU A 77 23.20 -21.87 1.65
N TYR A 78 23.57 -20.59 1.61
CA TYR A 78 23.46 -19.70 2.76
C TYR A 78 22.01 -19.55 3.22
N GLN A 79 21.05 -19.36 2.31
CA GLN A 79 19.63 -19.27 2.69
C GLN A 79 19.15 -20.54 3.39
N ASN A 80 19.53 -21.71 2.88
CA ASN A 80 19.17 -23.00 3.46
C ASN A 80 19.79 -23.18 4.85
N LYS A 81 21.03 -22.75 5.06
CA LYS A 81 21.67 -22.73 6.40
C LYS A 81 20.92 -21.82 7.37
N ILE A 82 20.60 -20.58 6.96
CA ILE A 82 19.84 -19.63 7.79
C ILE A 82 18.47 -20.19 8.17
N PHE A 83 17.76 -20.82 7.22
CA PHE A 83 16.47 -21.44 7.48
C PHE A 83 16.58 -22.65 8.42
N SER A 84 17.63 -23.45 8.27
CA SER A 84 17.90 -24.60 9.13
C SER A 84 18.19 -24.17 10.57
N HIS A 85 18.97 -23.10 10.77
CA HIS A 85 19.18 -22.51 12.09
C HIS A 85 17.90 -21.99 12.73
N ARG A 86 16.99 -21.40 11.94
CA ARG A 86 15.69 -20.96 12.45
C ARG A 86 14.87 -22.15 12.94
N LYS A 87 14.81 -23.23 12.15
CA LYS A 87 14.15 -24.49 12.54
C LYS A 87 14.76 -25.08 13.81
N ALA A 88 16.09 -25.13 13.89
CA ALA A 88 16.82 -25.62 15.05
C ALA A 88 16.53 -24.78 16.31
N SER A 89 16.48 -23.45 16.17
CA SER A 89 16.15 -22.53 17.27
C SER A 89 14.73 -22.78 17.81
N ILE A 90 13.76 -22.96 16.92
CA ILE A 90 12.37 -23.30 17.29
C ILE A 90 12.32 -24.68 17.97
N ALA A 91 13.02 -25.68 17.43
CA ALA A 91 13.09 -27.02 18.02
C ALA A 91 13.75 -27.01 19.42
N ALA A 92 14.72 -26.12 19.64
CA ALA A 92 15.35 -25.87 20.92
C ALA A 92 14.50 -24.99 21.87
N LYS A 93 13.25 -24.66 21.49
CA LYS A 93 12.32 -23.81 22.26
C LYS A 93 12.87 -22.43 22.59
N ILE A 94 13.76 -21.89 21.74
CA ILE A 94 14.21 -20.50 21.87
C ILE A 94 13.06 -19.57 21.46
N ASP A 95 12.68 -18.67 22.36
CA ASP A 95 11.69 -17.64 22.07
C ASP A 95 12.31 -16.53 21.23
N LEU A 96 12.15 -16.64 19.91
CA LEU A 96 12.63 -15.65 18.93
C LEU A 96 11.88 -14.30 19.01
N SER A 97 10.80 -14.19 19.80
CA SER A 97 10.17 -12.90 20.09
C SER A 97 10.96 -12.08 21.12
N GLN A 98 11.78 -12.75 21.94
CA GLN A 98 12.61 -12.14 22.98
C GLN A 98 14.09 -12.13 22.60
N ALA A 99 14.60 -13.20 21.98
CA ALA A 99 15.99 -13.27 21.51
C ALA A 99 16.14 -12.83 20.04
N CYS A 100 17.13 -11.98 19.75
CA CYS A 100 17.44 -11.57 18.37
C CYS A 100 18.10 -12.72 17.62
N PHE A 101 17.44 -13.20 16.56
CA PHE A 101 17.89 -14.32 15.75
C PHE A 101 19.30 -14.14 15.15
N LEU A 102 19.70 -12.89 14.84
CA LEU A 102 21.04 -12.59 14.34
C LEU A 102 22.15 -13.00 15.32
N ASN A 103 21.88 -12.93 16.63
CA ASN A 103 22.84 -13.30 17.67
C ASN A 103 22.99 -14.82 17.85
N ILE A 104 22.03 -15.59 17.33
CA ILE A 104 22.02 -17.06 17.39
C ILE A 104 22.83 -17.64 16.22
N LEU A 105 22.88 -16.93 15.10
CA LEU A 105 23.53 -17.39 13.89
C LEU A 105 25.05 -17.36 14.01
N PRO A 106 25.77 -18.39 13.51
CA PRO A 106 27.23 -18.33 13.40
C PRO A 106 27.66 -17.12 12.56
N GLN A 107 28.52 -16.27 13.13
CA GLN A 107 28.88 -14.98 12.53
C GLN A 107 29.42 -15.11 11.10
N HIS A 108 30.24 -16.11 10.82
CA HIS A 108 30.79 -16.35 9.47
C HIS A 108 29.69 -16.66 8.43
N GLN A 109 28.63 -17.39 8.81
CA GLN A 109 27.52 -17.73 7.90
C GLN A 109 26.63 -16.51 7.65
N LEU A 110 26.37 -15.73 8.70
CA LEU A 110 25.61 -14.50 8.60
C LEU A 110 26.32 -13.48 7.71
N LEU A 111 27.61 -13.23 7.94
CA LEU A 111 28.42 -12.33 7.11
C LEU A 111 28.54 -12.81 5.67
N GLY A 112 28.71 -14.12 5.44
CA GLY A 112 28.73 -14.70 4.10
C GLY A 112 27.42 -14.45 3.34
N TRP A 113 26.28 -14.72 3.99
CA TRP A 113 24.96 -14.46 3.42
C TRP A 113 24.74 -12.98 3.11
N LEU A 114 25.04 -12.08 4.05
CA LEU A 114 24.84 -10.64 3.90
C LEU A 114 25.75 -10.03 2.83
N SER A 115 26.99 -10.51 2.72
CA SER A 115 27.94 -10.09 1.68
C SER A 115 27.48 -10.56 0.30
N SER A 116 27.01 -11.80 0.17
CA SER A 116 26.45 -12.32 -1.08
C SER A 116 25.22 -11.50 -1.52
N ARG A 117 24.35 -11.14 -0.57
CA ARG A 117 23.24 -10.20 -0.81
C ARG A 117 23.72 -8.81 -1.25
N GLU A 118 24.76 -8.26 -0.64
CA GLU A 118 25.30 -6.94 -1.00
C GLU A 118 25.75 -6.93 -2.47
N THR A 119 26.51 -7.95 -2.89
CA THR A 119 26.92 -8.14 -4.29
C THR A 119 25.72 -8.23 -5.23
N ALA A 120 24.69 -9.00 -4.86
CA ALA A 120 23.47 -9.11 -5.65
C ALA A 120 22.73 -7.77 -5.78
N LEU A 121 22.71 -6.96 -4.71
CA LEU A 121 22.11 -5.63 -4.72
C LEU A 121 22.90 -4.64 -5.59
N GLN A 122 24.23 -4.73 -5.63
CA GLN A 122 25.03 -3.94 -6.57
C GLN A 122 24.70 -4.31 -8.02
N ASN A 123 24.63 -5.60 -8.33
CA ASN A 123 24.26 -6.08 -9.67
C ASN A 123 22.84 -5.66 -10.06
N CYS A 124 21.90 -5.70 -9.12
CA CYS A 124 20.54 -5.21 -9.29
C CYS A 124 20.53 -3.72 -9.67
N LEU A 125 21.32 -2.89 -8.97
CA LEU A 125 21.42 -1.46 -9.23
C LEU A 125 22.02 -1.12 -10.61
N LEU A 126 22.91 -1.95 -11.13
CA LEU A 126 23.51 -1.76 -12.46
C LEU A 126 22.53 -2.07 -13.61
N ARG A 127 21.48 -2.86 -13.35
CA ARG A 127 20.58 -3.41 -14.37
C ARG A 127 19.19 -2.79 -14.39
N LEU A 128 18.80 -2.08 -13.32
CA LEU A 128 17.45 -1.56 -13.16
C LEU A 128 17.43 -0.04 -13.13
N GLU A 129 16.57 0.53 -13.96
CA GLU A 129 16.27 1.95 -13.95
C GLU A 129 15.07 2.26 -13.04
N LYS A 130 15.04 3.50 -12.54
CA LYS A 130 13.91 4.00 -11.76
C LYS A 130 12.69 4.14 -12.67
N GLN A 131 11.69 3.29 -12.45
CA GLN A 131 10.46 3.27 -13.26
C GLN A 131 9.53 4.44 -12.89
N GLU A 132 8.63 4.79 -13.81
CA GLU A 132 7.70 5.93 -13.67
C GLU A 132 6.78 5.80 -12.44
N ASP A 133 6.42 4.59 -12.05
CA ASP A 133 5.57 4.31 -10.87
C ASP A 133 6.34 4.21 -9.55
N TYR A 134 7.64 4.48 -9.55
CA TYR A 134 8.46 4.37 -8.35
C TYR A 134 7.92 5.22 -7.21
N GLU A 135 7.51 6.45 -7.48
CA GLU A 135 7.06 7.39 -6.46
C GLU A 135 5.81 6.88 -5.74
N ILE A 136 4.88 6.24 -6.45
CA ILE A 136 3.69 5.68 -5.81
C ILE A 136 4.01 4.37 -5.08
N LEU A 137 4.89 3.53 -5.64
CA LEU A 137 5.37 2.32 -4.96
C LEU A 137 6.13 2.65 -3.68
N HIS A 138 6.90 3.74 -3.65
CA HIS A 138 7.58 4.24 -2.46
C HIS A 138 6.57 4.57 -1.37
N LYS A 139 5.55 5.38 -1.69
CA LYS A 139 4.48 5.73 -0.75
C LYS A 139 3.75 4.49 -0.24
N ALA A 140 3.39 3.56 -1.13
CA ALA A 140 2.75 2.31 -0.78
C ALA A 140 3.63 1.49 0.18
N HIS A 141 4.91 1.34 -0.13
CA HIS A 141 5.86 0.56 0.67
C HIS A 141 6.07 1.15 2.06
N VAL A 142 6.24 2.47 2.16
CA VAL A 142 6.37 3.15 3.46
C VAL A 142 5.10 2.99 4.29
N LEU A 143 3.95 3.36 3.72
CA LEU A 143 2.65 3.30 4.38
C LEU A 143 2.34 1.89 4.90
N THR A 144 2.46 0.88 4.04
CA THR A 144 2.13 -0.51 4.39
C THR A 144 3.10 -1.09 5.42
N THR A 145 4.38 -0.72 5.35
CA THR A 145 5.36 -1.10 6.38
C THR A 145 5.01 -0.47 7.73
N GLN A 146 4.64 0.82 7.77
CA GLN A 146 4.20 1.48 9.00
C GLN A 146 2.95 0.80 9.59
N ILE A 147 1.94 0.53 8.76
CA ILE A 147 0.74 -0.20 9.19
C ILE A 147 1.11 -1.58 9.77
N SER A 148 2.00 -2.34 9.11
CA SER A 148 2.40 -3.67 9.60
C SER A 148 3.15 -3.66 10.92
N SER A 149 3.79 -2.53 11.28
CA SER A 149 4.47 -2.38 12.56
C SER A 149 3.49 -2.15 13.73
N ARG A 150 2.25 -1.74 13.42
CA ARG A 150 1.20 -1.49 14.39
C ARG A 150 0.51 -2.78 14.76
N LYS A 151 0.21 -2.89 16.04
CA LYS A 151 -0.61 -3.98 16.56
C LYS A 151 -2.08 -3.68 16.22
N LEU A 152 -2.89 -4.70 16.05
CA LEU A 152 -4.34 -4.60 15.90
C LEU A 152 -4.94 -5.82 16.58
N TYR A 153 -6.12 -5.67 17.15
CA TYR A 153 -6.81 -6.77 17.82
C TYR A 153 -7.95 -7.27 16.94
N PHE A 154 -8.03 -8.58 16.78
CA PHE A 154 -9.16 -9.24 16.14
C PHE A 154 -9.65 -10.37 17.03
N ASN A 155 -10.86 -10.22 17.57
CA ASN A 155 -11.43 -11.11 18.61
C ASN A 155 -10.45 -11.31 19.77
N GLU A 156 -9.97 -10.20 20.33
CA GLU A 156 -8.99 -10.13 21.44
C GLU A 156 -7.61 -10.72 21.15
N LYS A 157 -7.39 -11.29 19.95
CA LYS A 157 -6.09 -11.82 19.54
C LYS A 157 -5.26 -10.71 18.89
N PRO A 158 -4.02 -10.51 19.36
CA PRO A 158 -3.14 -9.53 18.77
C PRO A 158 -2.63 -10.00 17.40
N GLY A 159 -2.58 -9.09 16.45
CA GLY A 159 -2.00 -9.31 15.13
C GLY A 159 -1.57 -7.99 14.49
N SER A 160 -1.32 -8.03 13.20
CA SER A 160 -0.98 -6.87 12.39
C SER A 160 -1.56 -7.04 10.99
N VAL A 161 -1.79 -5.93 10.31
CA VAL A 161 -2.19 -5.94 8.91
C VAL A 161 -0.93 -5.91 8.04
N ILE A 162 -0.71 -6.98 7.27
CA ILE A 162 0.48 -7.14 6.44
C ILE A 162 0.03 -7.17 4.99
N TYR A 163 0.25 -6.05 4.29
CA TYR A 163 -0.10 -5.94 2.89
C TYR A 163 0.96 -6.53 1.95
N ASP A 164 0.50 -6.92 0.78
CA ASP A 164 1.28 -7.16 -0.41
C ASP A 164 0.98 -6.07 -1.44
N ILE A 165 1.99 -5.28 -1.79
CA ILE A 165 1.88 -4.17 -2.76
C ILE A 165 1.99 -4.66 -4.22
N PHE A 166 2.40 -5.92 -4.43
CA PHE A 166 2.56 -6.57 -5.74
C PHE A 166 1.58 -7.73 -5.93
N GLY A 167 0.79 -8.07 -4.91
CA GLY A 167 -0.12 -9.21 -4.91
C GLY A 167 -1.38 -9.08 -5.77
N SER A 168 -1.57 -7.99 -6.53
CA SER A 168 -2.68 -7.87 -7.49
C SER A 168 -2.23 -7.28 -8.82
N ALA A 169 -2.92 -7.70 -9.89
CA ALA A 169 -2.65 -7.22 -11.24
C ALA A 169 -2.99 -5.73 -11.44
N THR A 170 -3.84 -5.14 -10.60
CA THR A 170 -4.22 -3.72 -10.69
C THR A 170 -3.42 -2.82 -9.75
N GLY A 171 -2.55 -3.39 -8.91
CA GLY A 171 -1.81 -2.62 -7.90
C GLY A 171 -2.60 -2.31 -6.63
N ARG A 172 -3.83 -2.82 -6.51
CA ARG A 172 -4.56 -2.85 -5.23
C ARG A 172 -3.77 -3.64 -4.21
N LEU A 173 -3.76 -3.14 -2.98
CA LEU A 173 -3.21 -3.87 -1.84
C LEU A 173 -3.99 -5.16 -1.64
N THR A 174 -3.27 -6.26 -1.40
CA THR A 174 -3.82 -7.51 -0.90
C THR A 174 -3.19 -7.82 0.46
N THR A 175 -3.69 -8.81 1.19
CA THR A 175 -3.11 -9.22 2.48
C THR A 175 -2.27 -10.48 2.33
N LYS A 176 -1.12 -10.54 3.00
CA LYS A 176 -0.28 -11.75 3.08
C LYS A 176 -0.87 -12.79 4.01
N LYS A 177 -0.40 -14.04 3.89
CA LYS A 177 -0.70 -15.11 4.87
C LYS A 177 -0.30 -14.65 6.28
N ASN A 178 -1.09 -15.05 7.28
CA ASN A 178 -0.94 -14.66 8.70
C ASN A 178 -1.17 -13.15 9.01
N SER A 179 -1.64 -12.36 8.05
CA SER A 179 -2.19 -11.02 8.30
C SER A 179 -3.58 -11.11 8.92
N ILE A 180 -3.97 -10.10 9.70
CA ILE A 180 -5.41 -9.87 9.96
C ILE A 180 -6.09 -9.59 8.60
N PRO A 181 -7.16 -10.33 8.25
CA PRO A 181 -7.71 -10.33 6.89
C PRO A 181 -8.68 -9.17 6.64
N VAL A 182 -8.27 -7.94 6.95
CA VAL A 182 -9.15 -6.74 6.93
C VAL A 182 -9.88 -6.53 5.60
N LEU A 183 -9.28 -6.93 4.47
CA LEU A 183 -9.84 -6.80 3.13
C LEU A 183 -10.95 -7.82 2.80
N THR A 184 -11.01 -8.95 3.51
CA THR A 184 -11.92 -10.07 3.19
C THR A 184 -12.93 -10.37 4.30
N LEU A 185 -12.88 -9.67 5.43
CA LEU A 185 -13.82 -9.86 6.53
C LEU A 185 -15.25 -9.54 6.11
N LYS A 186 -16.16 -10.47 6.43
CA LYS A 186 -17.60 -10.26 6.30
C LYS A 186 -18.06 -9.20 7.29
N ARG A 187 -19.19 -8.55 6.98
CA ARG A 187 -19.72 -7.44 7.79
C ARG A 187 -19.90 -7.81 9.27
N ASN A 188 -20.40 -9.02 9.56
CA ASN A 188 -20.60 -9.52 10.92
C ASN A 188 -19.31 -9.83 11.67
N GLU A 189 -18.19 -10.04 10.98
CA GLU A 189 -16.89 -10.32 11.61
C GLU A 189 -16.13 -9.03 11.98
N ARG A 190 -16.50 -7.91 11.35
CA ARG A 190 -15.83 -6.61 11.54
C ARG A 190 -15.94 -6.08 12.96
N GLU A 191 -16.98 -6.46 13.71
CA GLU A 191 -17.14 -6.09 15.12
C GLU A 191 -15.99 -6.61 15.99
N GLY A 192 -15.34 -7.71 15.59
CA GLY A 192 -14.19 -8.26 16.28
C GLY A 192 -12.94 -7.40 16.21
N ILE A 193 -12.89 -6.36 15.36
CA ILE A 193 -11.75 -5.44 15.26
C ILE A 193 -12.02 -4.19 16.11
N THR A 194 -11.13 -3.93 17.05
CA THR A 194 -11.21 -2.81 17.99
C THR A 194 -10.00 -1.87 17.90
N PRO A 195 -10.18 -0.56 18.14
CA PRO A 195 -9.10 0.43 18.15
C PRO A 195 -8.20 0.25 19.38
N GLN A 196 -6.96 0.72 19.30
CA GLN A 196 -6.09 0.86 20.48
C GLN A 196 -6.28 2.20 21.17
N ASN A 197 -6.67 3.24 20.43
CA ASN A 197 -7.01 4.55 20.98
C ASN A 197 -8.52 4.62 21.28
N ASP A 198 -9.11 5.82 21.19
CA ASP A 198 -10.47 6.09 21.62
C ASP A 198 -11.53 5.57 20.63
N ALA A 199 -11.28 5.63 19.32
CA ALA A 199 -12.26 5.22 18.31
C ALA A 199 -11.61 4.95 16.96
N PHE A 200 -12.28 4.13 16.14
CA PHE A 200 -12.01 4.12 14.71
C PHE A 200 -12.75 5.25 14.01
N VAL A 201 -12.08 5.87 13.04
CA VAL A 201 -12.70 6.76 12.06
C VAL A 201 -12.45 6.22 10.65
N GLU A 202 -13.51 5.93 9.91
CA GLU A 202 -13.46 5.56 8.50
C GLU A 202 -13.69 6.80 7.63
N LEU A 203 -12.78 7.03 6.69
CA LEU A 203 -12.97 7.95 5.58
C LEU A 203 -13.08 7.14 4.30
N ASP A 204 -14.22 7.23 3.61
CA ASP A 204 -14.57 6.38 2.47
C ASP A 204 -14.99 7.24 1.27
N LEU A 205 -14.25 7.13 0.16
CA LEU A 205 -14.51 7.93 -1.04
C LEU A 205 -15.85 7.54 -1.68
N ASN A 206 -16.70 8.53 -1.92
CA ASN A 206 -18.00 8.33 -2.52
C ASN A 206 -17.88 7.85 -3.98
N ALA A 207 -18.09 6.55 -4.21
CA ALA A 207 -18.06 5.92 -5.54
C ALA A 207 -16.80 6.31 -6.34
N ALA A 208 -15.65 6.05 -5.71
CA ALA A 208 -14.34 6.51 -6.14
C ALA A 208 -14.01 6.20 -7.62
N GLU A 209 -14.37 5.02 -8.12
CA GLU A 209 -14.11 4.65 -9.52
C GLU A 209 -14.95 5.47 -10.53
N VAL A 210 -16.18 5.85 -10.17
CA VAL A 210 -17.03 6.70 -11.03
C VAL A 210 -16.51 8.14 -11.03
N ARG A 211 -16.04 8.63 -9.88
CA ARG A 211 -15.36 9.94 -9.79
C ARG A 211 -14.08 9.96 -10.59
N MET A 212 -13.29 8.89 -10.49
CA MET A 212 -12.08 8.69 -11.28
C MET A 212 -12.40 8.67 -12.78
N LEU A 213 -13.51 8.04 -13.17
CA LEU A 213 -13.94 8.04 -14.57
C LEU A 213 -14.22 9.45 -15.10
N LEU A 214 -14.93 10.27 -14.33
CA LEU A 214 -15.18 11.68 -14.66
C LEU A 214 -13.88 12.48 -14.73
N ALA A 215 -13.01 12.27 -13.76
CA ALA A 215 -11.72 12.94 -13.63
C ALA A 215 -10.82 12.68 -14.85
N LEU A 216 -10.69 11.41 -15.25
CA LEU A 216 -9.92 11.04 -16.44
C LEU A 216 -10.54 11.55 -17.73
N SER A 217 -11.87 11.76 -17.75
CA SER A 217 -12.57 12.37 -18.87
C SER A 217 -12.48 13.91 -18.88
N GLY A 218 -11.73 14.53 -17.96
CA GLY A 218 -11.56 15.98 -17.87
C GLY A 218 -12.80 16.74 -17.40
N LYS A 219 -13.77 16.05 -16.76
CA LYS A 219 -15.02 16.66 -16.30
C LYS A 219 -14.94 17.18 -14.87
N GLU A 220 -15.69 18.24 -14.59
CA GLU A 220 -15.81 18.79 -13.24
C GLU A 220 -16.41 17.76 -12.26
N GLN A 221 -15.90 17.76 -11.03
CA GLN A 221 -16.32 16.84 -9.99
C GLN A 221 -17.57 17.35 -9.27
N PRO A 222 -18.65 16.54 -9.19
CA PRO A 222 -19.81 16.86 -8.36
C PRO A 222 -19.41 16.98 -6.88
N ARG A 223 -19.90 18.04 -6.21
CA ARG A 223 -19.65 18.27 -4.77
C ARG A 223 -20.52 17.38 -3.86
N GLU A 224 -21.65 16.92 -4.37
CA GLU A 224 -22.57 16.03 -3.67
C GLU A 224 -22.30 14.55 -3.98
N ASP A 225 -23.13 13.64 -3.46
CA ASP A 225 -23.08 12.22 -3.78
C ASP A 225 -23.27 11.99 -5.29
N ILE A 226 -22.35 11.26 -5.93
CA ILE A 226 -22.33 11.14 -7.39
C ILE A 226 -23.55 10.39 -7.93
N HIS A 227 -24.16 9.49 -7.15
CA HIS A 227 -25.36 8.77 -7.59
C HIS A 227 -26.61 9.65 -7.46
N GLN A 228 -26.67 10.52 -6.44
CA GLN A 228 -27.71 11.55 -6.36
C GLN A 228 -27.59 12.57 -7.50
N TRP A 229 -26.38 13.06 -7.74
CA TRP A 229 -26.09 13.94 -8.88
C TRP A 229 -26.49 13.28 -10.20
N THR A 230 -26.08 12.03 -10.41
CA THR A 230 -26.41 11.26 -11.62
C THR A 230 -27.92 11.07 -11.79
N SER A 231 -28.65 10.82 -10.68
CA SER A 231 -30.11 10.75 -10.72
C SER A 231 -30.72 12.04 -11.25
N ARG A 232 -30.31 13.19 -10.71
CA ARG A 232 -30.81 14.50 -11.11
C ARG A 232 -30.45 14.85 -12.56
N GLU A 233 -29.16 14.78 -12.90
CA GLU A 233 -28.66 15.29 -14.18
C GLU A 233 -28.93 14.35 -15.37
N ILE A 234 -28.86 13.03 -15.17
CA ILE A 234 -28.96 12.05 -16.26
C ILE A 234 -30.36 11.44 -16.35
N PHE A 235 -30.97 11.18 -15.20
CA PHE A 235 -32.26 10.49 -15.11
C PHE A 235 -33.43 11.43 -14.74
N SER A 236 -33.20 12.74 -14.66
CA SER A 236 -34.22 13.74 -14.30
C SER A 236 -34.96 13.39 -13.01
N SER A 237 -34.24 12.86 -12.02
CA SER A 237 -34.77 12.41 -10.72
C SER A 237 -35.81 11.28 -10.78
N ASN A 238 -35.95 10.60 -11.92
CA ASN A 238 -36.90 9.49 -12.08
C ASN A 238 -36.46 8.20 -11.37
N LEU A 239 -35.21 8.11 -10.92
CA LEU A 239 -34.64 6.94 -10.26
C LEU A 239 -34.09 7.29 -8.89
N THR A 240 -34.27 6.40 -7.92
CA THR A 240 -33.67 6.54 -6.60
C THR A 240 -32.15 6.38 -6.66
N ARG A 241 -31.44 6.91 -5.65
CA ARG A 241 -29.98 6.78 -5.52
C ARG A 241 -29.49 5.32 -5.65
N GLU A 242 -30.17 4.38 -5.00
CA GLU A 242 -29.77 2.96 -5.00
C GLU A 242 -29.99 2.31 -6.38
N GLU A 243 -31.05 2.67 -7.09
CA GLU A 243 -31.29 2.20 -8.47
C GLU A 243 -30.21 2.75 -9.42
N VAL A 244 -29.89 4.03 -9.30
CA VAL A 244 -28.83 4.67 -10.09
C VAL A 244 -27.48 4.04 -9.79
N LYS A 245 -27.16 3.79 -8.51
CA LYS A 245 -25.94 3.09 -8.11
C LYS A 245 -25.81 1.74 -8.81
N LYS A 246 -26.84 0.89 -8.70
CA LYS A 246 -26.86 -0.44 -9.34
C LYS A 246 -26.70 -0.34 -10.86
N LYS A 247 -27.45 0.55 -11.51
CA LYS A 247 -27.37 0.77 -12.96
C LYS A 247 -26.00 1.28 -13.40
N THR A 248 -25.41 2.22 -12.66
CA THR A 248 -24.09 2.81 -12.96
C THR A 248 -22.99 1.76 -12.87
N PHE A 249 -22.96 0.95 -11.81
CA PHE A 249 -21.97 -0.12 -11.68
C PHE A 249 -22.15 -1.24 -12.72
N ALA A 250 -23.41 -1.63 -13.00
CA ALA A 250 -23.69 -2.60 -14.05
C ALA A 250 -23.22 -2.09 -15.43
N TRP A 251 -23.41 -0.79 -15.71
CA TRP A 251 -22.92 -0.16 -16.94
C TRP A 251 -21.39 -0.05 -16.97
N LEU A 252 -20.76 0.34 -15.85
CA LEU A 252 -19.32 0.56 -15.75
C LEU A 252 -18.51 -0.69 -16.05
N TYR A 253 -18.94 -1.83 -15.51
CA TYR A 253 -18.22 -3.10 -15.67
C TYR A 253 -18.67 -3.92 -16.88
N ASN A 254 -19.75 -3.54 -17.56
CA ASN A 254 -20.23 -4.23 -18.75
C ASN A 254 -19.79 -3.51 -20.04
N PHE A 255 -18.61 -3.90 -20.53
CA PHE A 255 -18.02 -3.38 -21.75
C PHE A 255 -18.91 -3.55 -22.99
N SER A 256 -19.71 -4.61 -23.04
CA SER A 256 -20.56 -4.96 -24.20
C SER A 256 -22.00 -4.44 -24.08
N ALA A 257 -22.35 -3.74 -22.99
CA ALA A 257 -23.71 -3.25 -22.83
C ALA A 257 -24.04 -2.19 -23.91
N PRO A 258 -25.25 -2.22 -24.50
CA PRO A 258 -25.71 -1.20 -25.44
C PRO A 258 -25.56 0.22 -24.89
N LYS A 259 -25.41 1.20 -25.79
CA LYS A 259 -25.37 2.61 -25.40
C LYS A 259 -26.67 2.99 -24.68
N ASN A 260 -26.54 3.72 -23.59
CA ASN A 260 -27.68 4.22 -22.83
C ASN A 260 -27.45 5.69 -22.42
N GLN A 261 -28.30 6.21 -21.53
CA GLN A 261 -28.23 7.60 -21.06
C GLN A 261 -26.90 7.95 -20.38
N LEU A 262 -26.23 6.98 -19.72
CA LEU A 262 -24.93 7.19 -19.08
C LEU A 262 -23.83 7.48 -20.10
N ASP A 263 -23.87 6.88 -21.29
CA ASP A 263 -22.86 7.12 -22.35
C ASP A 263 -22.85 8.56 -22.87
N LYS A 264 -23.91 9.34 -22.61
CA LYS A 264 -23.93 10.77 -22.94
C LYS A 264 -23.01 11.58 -22.02
N PHE A 265 -22.74 11.08 -20.81
CA PHE A 265 -22.01 11.80 -19.76
C PHE A 265 -20.72 11.11 -19.32
N PHE A 266 -20.66 9.79 -19.38
CA PHE A 266 -19.49 9.01 -18.99
C PHE A 266 -18.93 8.28 -20.20
N SER A 267 -17.61 8.17 -20.29
CA SER A 267 -16.93 7.48 -21.39
C SER A 267 -16.56 6.05 -21.02
N ARG A 268 -17.04 5.04 -21.76
CA ARG A 268 -16.54 3.65 -21.64
C ARG A 268 -15.24 3.37 -22.41
N GLN A 269 -14.61 4.43 -22.92
CA GLN A 269 -13.46 4.30 -23.81
C GLN A 269 -12.31 5.21 -23.42
N ILE A 270 -12.40 5.91 -22.28
CA ILE A 270 -11.33 6.81 -21.80
C ILE A 270 -10.00 6.09 -21.61
N PHE A 271 -10.03 4.77 -21.39
CA PHE A 271 -8.83 3.98 -21.25
C PHE A 271 -7.96 3.95 -22.50
N ARG A 272 -8.51 4.24 -23.68
CA ARG A 272 -7.77 4.26 -24.94
C ARG A 272 -6.67 5.31 -24.95
N ASP A 273 -6.84 6.40 -24.22
CA ASP A 273 -5.82 7.44 -24.06
C ASP A 273 -4.61 6.96 -23.24
N PHE A 274 -4.77 5.83 -22.55
CA PHE A 274 -3.79 5.23 -21.65
C PHE A 274 -3.32 3.85 -22.12
N PHE A 275 -3.83 3.33 -23.24
CA PHE A 275 -3.68 1.94 -23.64
C PHE A 275 -2.96 1.78 -24.98
N ASP A 276 -1.83 1.07 -24.96
CA ASP A 276 -1.12 0.63 -26.16
C ASP A 276 -1.71 -0.71 -26.61
N ALA A 277 -2.60 -0.66 -27.61
CA ALA A 277 -3.28 -1.84 -28.14
C ALA A 277 -2.33 -2.86 -28.80
N LYS A 278 -1.15 -2.43 -29.31
CA LYS A 278 -0.19 -3.36 -29.93
C LYS A 278 0.56 -4.18 -28.88
N LYS A 279 0.83 -3.57 -27.72
CA LYS A 279 1.56 -4.21 -26.62
C LYS A 279 0.66 -4.82 -25.56
N GLU A 280 -0.64 -4.51 -25.60
CA GLU A 280 -1.60 -4.81 -24.54
C GLU A 280 -1.13 -4.27 -23.17
N ILE A 281 -0.63 -3.03 -23.18
CA ILE A 281 -0.13 -2.35 -21.98
C ILE A 281 -0.95 -1.10 -21.72
N LEU A 282 -1.53 -1.03 -20.53
CA LEU A 282 -2.16 0.15 -19.97
C LEU A 282 -1.16 0.90 -19.08
N THR A 283 -0.99 2.21 -19.29
CA THR A 283 -0.15 3.07 -18.45
C THR A 283 -1.02 4.04 -17.67
N THR A 284 -1.04 3.94 -16.35
CA THR A 284 -1.88 4.80 -15.50
C THR A 284 -1.28 6.21 -15.32
N PRO A 285 -2.07 7.20 -14.86
CA PRO A 285 -1.55 8.54 -14.50
C PRO A 285 -0.49 8.58 -13.39
N PHE A 286 -0.29 7.46 -12.67
CA PHE A 286 0.77 7.30 -11.67
C PHE A 286 2.00 6.57 -12.24
N GLY A 287 2.06 6.35 -13.56
CA GLY A 287 3.19 5.72 -14.25
C GLY A 287 3.17 4.19 -14.24
N ARG A 288 2.15 3.56 -13.65
CA ARG A 288 2.08 2.10 -13.54
C ARG A 288 1.76 1.49 -14.89
N LYS A 289 2.57 0.54 -15.33
CA LYS A 289 2.39 -0.23 -16.58
C LYS A 289 1.76 -1.58 -16.24
N LEU A 290 0.59 -1.84 -16.81
CA LEU A 290 -0.23 -3.03 -16.55
C LEU A 290 -0.45 -3.79 -17.85
N LYS A 291 -0.05 -5.07 -17.89
CA LYS A 291 -0.37 -5.95 -19.02
C LYS A 291 -1.83 -6.41 -18.92
N VAL A 292 -2.66 -6.04 -19.88
CA VAL A 292 -4.12 -6.28 -19.81
C VAL A 292 -4.75 -6.26 -21.20
N ASP A 293 -5.77 -7.09 -21.42
CA ASP A 293 -6.56 -7.08 -22.65
C ASP A 293 -7.52 -5.87 -22.72
N GLU A 294 -7.92 -5.46 -23.93
CA GLU A 294 -8.77 -4.27 -24.14
C GLU A 294 -10.08 -4.33 -23.34
N ARG A 295 -10.70 -5.51 -23.18
CA ARG A 295 -12.01 -5.64 -22.50
C ARG A 295 -11.92 -5.31 -21.01
N ARG A 296 -10.75 -5.48 -20.39
CA ARG A 296 -10.51 -5.21 -18.96
C ARG A 296 -9.77 -3.90 -18.72
N ALA A 297 -9.22 -3.29 -19.76
CA ALA A 297 -8.37 -2.11 -19.66
C ALA A 297 -9.05 -0.94 -18.93
N GLN A 298 -10.33 -0.67 -19.17
CA GLN A 298 -11.05 0.38 -18.43
C GLN A 298 -11.13 0.08 -16.93
N ASN A 299 -11.49 -1.14 -16.57
CA ASN A 299 -11.60 -1.53 -15.16
C ASN A 299 -10.23 -1.45 -14.48
N TYR A 300 -9.18 -1.91 -15.15
CA TYR A 300 -7.82 -1.82 -14.62
C TYR A 300 -7.38 -0.37 -14.43
N LEU A 301 -7.70 0.51 -15.38
CA LEU A 301 -7.38 1.93 -15.27
C LEU A 301 -8.05 2.55 -14.05
N LEU A 302 -9.35 2.35 -13.88
CA LEU A 302 -10.10 2.94 -12.78
C LEU A 302 -9.67 2.36 -11.43
N GLN A 303 -9.55 1.04 -11.32
CA GLN A 303 -9.15 0.38 -10.08
C GLN A 303 -7.74 0.77 -9.64
N SER A 304 -6.80 0.76 -10.58
CA SER A 304 -5.39 1.05 -10.31
C SER A 304 -5.20 2.52 -9.94
N THR A 305 -5.74 3.43 -10.75
CA THR A 305 -5.60 4.88 -10.51
C THR A 305 -6.29 5.31 -9.22
N THR A 306 -7.45 4.73 -8.90
CA THR A 306 -8.15 4.98 -7.63
C THR A 306 -7.33 4.47 -6.43
N SER A 307 -6.80 3.25 -6.51
CA SER A 307 -5.96 2.68 -5.45
C SER A 307 -4.71 3.54 -5.21
N ASP A 308 -4.01 3.93 -6.27
CA ASP A 308 -2.82 4.76 -6.18
C ASP A 308 -3.15 6.16 -5.61
N GLN A 309 -4.31 6.74 -5.94
CA GLN A 309 -4.79 7.99 -5.35
C GLN A 309 -5.07 7.86 -3.83
N VAL A 310 -5.72 6.78 -3.40
CA VAL A 310 -6.00 6.51 -1.97
C VAL A 310 -4.70 6.30 -1.20
N ILE A 311 -3.77 5.51 -1.74
CA ILE A 311 -2.44 5.29 -1.14
C ILE A 311 -1.68 6.60 -1.00
N ALA A 312 -1.68 7.44 -2.04
CA ALA A 312 -1.00 8.73 -2.00
C ALA A 312 -1.56 9.63 -0.89
N ASN A 313 -2.89 9.68 -0.74
CA ASN A 313 -3.53 10.48 0.31
C ASN A 313 -3.32 9.88 1.70
N ALA A 314 -3.40 8.56 1.84
CA ALA A 314 -3.11 7.86 3.09
C ALA A 314 -1.66 8.12 3.56
N TYR A 315 -0.68 8.08 2.65
CA TYR A 315 0.71 8.42 2.94
C TYR A 315 0.87 9.88 3.42
N ASN A 316 0.16 10.83 2.81
CA ASN A 316 0.19 12.23 3.25
C ASN A 316 -0.47 12.41 4.63
N ILE A 317 -1.57 11.69 4.90
CA ILE A 317 -2.25 11.70 6.19
C ILE A 317 -1.36 11.11 7.28
N GLU A 318 -0.62 10.04 7.00
CA GLU A 318 0.38 9.51 7.94
C GLU A 318 1.44 10.55 8.32
N LYS A 319 1.85 11.41 7.38
CA LYS A 319 2.75 12.52 7.70
C LYS A 319 2.12 13.57 8.59
N MET A 320 0.84 13.89 8.36
CA MET A 320 0.09 14.81 9.23
C MET A 320 -0.01 14.27 10.67
N LEU A 321 -0.12 12.94 10.81
CA LEU A 321 -0.22 12.24 12.08
C LEU A 321 1.14 11.93 12.73
N LYS A 322 2.25 12.41 12.14
CA LYS A 322 3.58 12.22 12.74
C LYS A 322 3.63 12.88 14.12
N ASN A 323 4.16 12.15 15.11
CA ASN A 323 4.22 12.55 16.52
C ASN A 323 2.84 12.75 17.19
N LYS A 324 1.78 12.19 16.61
CA LYS A 324 0.44 12.12 17.23
C LYS A 324 0.20 10.72 17.79
N LYS A 325 -0.82 10.57 18.65
CA LYS A 325 -1.25 9.24 19.13
C LYS A 325 -2.09 8.53 18.07
N SER A 326 -2.80 9.30 17.25
CA SER A 326 -3.60 8.78 16.16
C SER A 326 -2.73 8.29 15.00
N SER A 327 -3.20 7.26 14.30
CA SER A 327 -2.51 6.70 13.13
C SER A 327 -3.48 6.01 12.18
N ILE A 328 -3.07 5.68 10.94
CA ILE A 328 -3.88 4.81 10.08
C ILE A 328 -3.76 3.37 10.60
N ALA A 329 -4.88 2.80 11.03
CA ALA A 329 -4.95 1.40 11.46
C ALA A 329 -4.75 0.47 10.26
N PHE A 330 -5.50 0.72 9.18
CA PHE A 330 -5.48 -0.05 7.94
C PHE A 330 -6.25 0.69 6.83
N THR A 331 -6.15 0.18 5.61
CA THR A 331 -6.85 0.69 4.41
C THR A 331 -7.72 -0.40 3.79
N LEU A 332 -8.86 -0.03 3.20
CA LEU A 332 -9.72 -0.93 2.44
C LEU A 332 -10.03 -0.31 1.09
N HIS A 333 -9.26 -0.67 0.08
CA HIS A 333 -9.41 -0.19 -1.30
C HIS A 333 -9.60 1.34 -1.42
N ASP A 334 -10.83 1.82 -1.41
CA ASP A 334 -11.26 3.22 -1.53
C ASP A 334 -11.44 3.97 -0.19
N SER A 335 -11.14 3.33 0.94
CA SER A 335 -11.25 3.91 2.28
C SER A 335 -9.99 3.73 3.13
N ILE A 336 -9.86 4.60 4.13
CA ILE A 336 -8.85 4.49 5.20
C ILE A 336 -9.54 4.45 6.56
N ILE A 337 -8.97 3.66 7.48
CA ILE A 337 -9.44 3.56 8.86
C ILE A 337 -8.34 4.11 9.75
N LEU A 338 -8.68 5.14 10.51
CA LEU A 338 -7.83 5.80 11.49
C LEU A 338 -8.12 5.22 12.87
N ASP A 339 -7.08 4.86 13.61
CA ASP A 339 -7.15 4.61 15.05
C ASP A 339 -6.95 5.95 15.78
N MET A 340 -8.05 6.63 16.09
CA MET A 340 -8.06 8.02 16.55
C MET A 340 -8.04 8.14 18.06
N ALA A 341 -7.12 8.94 18.58
CA ALA A 341 -7.14 9.47 19.93
C ALA A 341 -8.00 10.74 20.00
N LYS A 342 -8.74 10.92 21.09
CA LYS A 342 -9.65 12.04 21.32
C LYS A 342 -8.94 13.39 21.24
N GLU A 343 -7.68 13.46 21.71
CA GLU A 343 -6.87 14.68 21.69
C GLU A 343 -6.51 15.15 20.26
N ASP A 344 -6.43 14.23 19.30
CA ASP A 344 -6.11 14.54 17.90
C ASP A 344 -7.37 14.78 17.05
N ALA A 345 -8.57 14.61 17.62
CA ALA A 345 -9.84 14.70 16.88
C ALA A 345 -10.06 16.08 16.24
N ILE A 346 -9.43 17.13 16.75
CA ILE A 346 -9.44 18.48 16.16
C ILE A 346 -8.88 18.51 14.73
N MET A 347 -7.96 17.58 14.40
CA MET A 347 -7.35 17.47 13.08
C MET A 347 -8.26 16.77 12.05
N LEU A 348 -9.38 16.19 12.48
CA LEU A 348 -10.17 15.31 11.62
C LEU A 348 -10.72 16.01 10.37
N ARG A 349 -11.08 17.30 10.47
CA ARG A 349 -11.53 18.09 9.33
C ARG A 349 -10.41 18.27 8.29
N ASP A 350 -9.20 18.54 8.74
CA ASP A 350 -8.03 18.71 7.85
C ASP A 350 -7.61 17.36 7.24
N ILE A 351 -7.64 16.29 8.02
CA ILE A 351 -7.38 14.92 7.55
C ILE A 351 -8.39 14.53 6.46
N LYS A 352 -9.68 14.81 6.68
CA LYS A 352 -10.72 14.58 5.69
C LYS A 352 -10.46 15.40 4.42
N SER A 353 -10.15 16.68 4.55
CA SER A 353 -9.83 17.53 3.39
C SER A 353 -8.62 16.99 2.61
N GLN A 354 -7.59 16.49 3.29
CA GLN A 354 -6.44 15.86 2.64
C GLN A 354 -6.82 14.54 1.96
N PHE A 355 -7.74 13.77 2.54
CA PHE A 355 -8.23 12.53 1.95
C PHE A 355 -9.03 12.77 0.65
N GLU A 356 -9.84 13.83 0.63
CA GLU A 356 -10.67 14.19 -0.53
C GLU A 356 -9.88 14.90 -1.65
N LYS A 357 -8.73 15.47 -1.32
CA LYS A 357 -7.91 16.21 -2.29
C LYS A 357 -7.28 15.26 -3.30
N THR A 358 -7.58 15.46 -4.59
CA THR A 358 -6.92 14.73 -5.69
C THR A 358 -6.30 15.71 -6.68
N ARG A 359 -5.50 15.19 -7.63
CA ARG A 359 -4.98 16.00 -8.75
C ARG A 359 -6.07 16.42 -9.75
N TRP A 360 -7.28 15.86 -9.65
CA TRP A 360 -8.43 16.14 -10.50
C TRP A 360 -9.56 16.87 -9.75
N GLY A 361 -9.22 17.56 -8.66
CA GLY A 361 -10.17 18.22 -7.78
C GLY A 361 -10.59 17.36 -6.59
N THR A 362 -11.69 17.72 -5.95
CA THR A 362 -12.12 17.12 -4.69
C THR A 362 -13.02 15.92 -4.94
N PHE A 363 -12.65 14.75 -4.41
CA PHE A 363 -13.50 13.57 -4.39
C PHE A 363 -14.16 13.49 -3.02
N SER A 364 -15.48 13.70 -2.97
CA SER A 364 -16.20 13.67 -1.69
C SER A 364 -16.04 12.32 -0.99
N SER A 365 -15.84 12.34 0.32
CA SER A 365 -15.81 11.17 1.20
C SER A 365 -16.88 11.25 2.28
N THR A 366 -17.37 10.09 2.69
CA THR A 366 -18.11 9.96 3.95
C THR A 366 -17.14 9.89 5.12
N CYS A 367 -17.61 10.20 6.32
CA CYS A 367 -16.86 10.02 7.55
C CYS A 367 -17.71 9.29 8.58
N LYS A 368 -17.20 8.20 9.14
CA LYS A 368 -17.90 7.43 10.17
C LYS A 368 -16.99 7.16 11.37
N ILE A 369 -17.56 7.10 12.57
CA ILE A 369 -16.85 6.83 13.82
C ILE A 369 -17.48 5.64 14.56
N GLY A 370 -16.67 4.86 15.26
CA GLY A 370 -17.18 3.83 16.14
C GLY A 370 -16.13 3.23 17.06
N LYS A 371 -16.60 2.46 18.06
CA LYS A 371 -15.75 1.75 19.03
C LYS A 371 -15.24 0.39 18.50
N ASN A 372 -15.76 -0.05 17.36
CA ASN A 372 -15.27 -1.20 16.62
C ASN A 372 -15.56 -1.00 15.13
N PHE A 373 -14.92 -1.78 14.28
CA PHE A 373 -15.01 -1.61 12.83
C PHE A 373 -16.38 -2.07 12.26
N GLY A 374 -17.12 -2.91 12.97
CA GLY A 374 -18.46 -3.36 12.56
C GLY A 374 -19.56 -2.32 12.74
N ASN A 375 -19.42 -1.44 13.74
CA ASN A 375 -20.46 -0.51 14.20
C ASN A 375 -20.02 0.95 14.09
N LEU A 376 -19.72 1.39 12.86
CA LEU A 376 -19.40 2.79 12.56
C LEU A 376 -20.68 3.58 12.27
N LYS A 377 -20.78 4.80 12.82
CA LYS A 377 -21.88 5.75 12.60
C LYS A 377 -21.38 6.97 11.87
N GLU A 378 -22.14 7.43 10.88
CA GLU A 378 -21.79 8.60 10.09
C GLU A 378 -21.78 9.88 10.93
N ILE A 379 -20.79 10.74 10.69
CA ILE A 379 -20.70 12.09 11.24
C ILE A 379 -20.82 13.09 10.09
N LYS A 380 -21.61 14.15 10.29
CA LYS A 380 -21.69 15.29 9.37
C LYS A 380 -20.81 16.44 9.87
N PHE A 381 -20.12 17.11 8.94
CA PHE A 381 -19.17 18.20 9.20
C PHE A 381 -19.73 19.59 8.93
#